data_AF-A0A8J7YJI6-F1
#
_entry.id   AF-A0A8J7YJI6-F1
#
_cell.length_a   1.000
_cell.length_b   1.000
_cell.length_c   1.000
_cell.angle_alpha   90.00
_cell.angle_beta   90.00
_cell.angle_gamma   90.00
#
_symmetry.space_group_name_H-M   'P 1'
#
loop_
_entity.id
_entity.type
_entity.pdbx_description
1 polymer ?
#
loop_
_entity_poly.entity_id
_entity_poly.type
_entity_poly.pdbx_seq_one_letter_code
_entity_poly.pdbx_strand_id
1 'polypeptide(L)'
;MKKGLEITFQLSSSGESSSVVSALGNLTGNYASAEFGADWMMFHVTLGRNHFYKLLFSGPVGDLHPLNRKKVQEKFDSLQHLSLDELMKTYREEERKPGFRVKEIRELKEEYDLWEDRFWTYF
;
A
#
# COMPACT_ATOMS: atom_id res chain seq x y z
N MET A 1 18.57 5.83 0.82
CA MET A 1 17.58 5.84 -0.29
C MET A 1 16.73 7.10 -0.18
N LYS A 2 16.41 7.80 -1.27
CA LYS A 2 15.43 8.90 -1.21
C LYS A 2 14.05 8.26 -0.95
N LYS A 3 13.38 8.70 0.11
CA LYS A 3 12.01 8.25 0.45
C LYS A 3 11.11 8.44 -0.78
N GLY A 4 10.35 7.42 -1.13
CA GLY A 4 9.33 7.44 -2.18
C GLY A 4 7.99 7.96 -1.64
N LEU A 5 6.89 7.32 -2.01
CA LEU A 5 5.55 7.66 -1.52
C LEU A 5 5.14 6.73 -0.38
N GLU A 6 4.57 7.31 0.67
CA GLU A 6 3.90 6.61 1.77
C GLU A 6 2.41 6.96 1.79
N ILE A 7 1.56 5.94 1.92
CA ILE A 7 0.13 6.06 2.17
C ILE A 7 -0.17 5.34 3.48
N THR A 8 -0.65 6.09 4.47
CA THR A 8 -1.08 5.54 5.77
C THR A 8 -2.61 5.60 5.86
N PHE A 9 -3.24 4.50 6.24
CA PHE A 9 -4.69 4.44 6.42
C PHE A 9 -5.09 3.49 7.55
N GLN A 10 -6.29 3.68 8.08
CA GLN A 10 -6.87 2.87 9.14
C GLN A 10 -8.19 2.29 8.65
N LEU A 11 -8.45 1.03 8.99
CA LEU A 11 -9.73 0.39 8.72
C LEU A 11 -10.60 0.40 9.98
N SER A 12 -11.91 0.60 9.78
CA SER A 12 -12.88 0.75 10.85
C SER A 12 -13.32 -0.59 11.46
N SER A 13 -13.08 -1.73 10.82
CA SER A 13 -13.49 -3.06 11.31
C SER A 13 -12.37 -4.12 11.23
N SER A 14 -12.17 -4.87 12.31
CA SER A 14 -11.03 -5.78 12.49
C SER A 14 -11.12 -7.11 11.72
N GLY A 15 -12.31 -7.53 11.27
CA GLY A 15 -12.52 -8.86 10.69
C GLY A 15 -12.05 -9.05 9.25
N GLU A 16 -12.11 -7.99 8.44
CA GLU A 16 -11.81 -8.04 6.99
C GLU A 16 -10.60 -7.18 6.60
N SER A 17 -9.93 -6.62 7.60
CA SER A 17 -8.92 -5.59 7.41
C SER A 17 -7.75 -6.03 6.52
N SER A 18 -7.25 -7.26 6.73
CA SER A 18 -6.09 -7.77 5.99
C SER A 18 -6.39 -8.01 4.50
N SER A 19 -7.56 -8.57 4.18
CA SER A 19 -7.98 -8.82 2.80
C SER A 19 -8.18 -7.52 2.02
N VAL A 20 -8.80 -6.52 2.65
CA VAL A 20 -8.99 -5.19 2.05
C VAL A 20 -7.66 -4.51 1.80
N VAL A 21 -6.75 -4.51 2.79
CA VAL A 21 -5.41 -3.93 2.64
C VAL A 21 -4.63 -4.63 1.53
N SER A 22 -4.68 -5.96 1.49
CA SER A 22 -4.02 -6.75 0.46
C SER A 22 -4.55 -6.40 -0.92
N ALA A 23 -5.87 -6.32 -1.08
CA ALA A 23 -6.50 -5.94 -2.34
C ALA A 23 -6.12 -4.51 -2.76
N LEU A 24 -6.27 -3.53 -1.86
CA LEU A 24 -5.92 -2.12 -2.13
C LEU A 24 -4.44 -1.98 -2.51
N GLY A 25 -3.56 -2.56 -1.71
CA GLY A 25 -2.12 -2.42 -1.88
C GLY A 25 -1.59 -3.14 -3.11
N ASN A 26 -2.06 -4.36 -3.40
CA ASN A 26 -1.64 -5.10 -4.59
C ASN A 26 -2.25 -4.51 -5.87
N LEU A 27 -3.50 -4.05 -5.88
CA LEU A 27 -4.07 -3.37 -7.06
C LEU A 27 -3.32 -2.07 -7.37
N THR A 28 -3.08 -1.24 -6.35
CA THR A 28 -2.37 0.04 -6.50
C THR A 28 -0.90 -0.19 -6.84
N GLY A 29 -0.26 -1.17 -6.20
CA GLY A 29 1.12 -1.58 -6.42
C GLY A 29 1.38 -2.06 -7.84
N ASN A 30 0.54 -2.96 -8.35
CA ASN A 30 0.66 -3.44 -9.72
C ASN A 30 0.43 -2.33 -10.75
N TYR A 31 -0.53 -1.44 -10.51
CA TYR A 31 -0.70 -0.24 -11.34
C TYR A 31 0.59 0.61 -11.38
N ALA A 32 1.15 0.93 -10.22
CA ALA A 32 2.36 1.74 -10.12
C ALA A 32 3.58 1.06 -10.78
N SER A 33 3.69 -0.25 -10.62
CA SER A 33 4.74 -1.05 -11.26
C SER A 33 4.61 -1.09 -12.77
N ALA A 34 3.39 -1.24 -13.30
CA ALA A 34 3.16 -1.33 -14.74
C ALA A 34 3.35 0.02 -15.44
N GLU A 35 2.91 1.11 -14.81
CA GLU A 35 2.92 2.45 -15.42
C GLU A 35 4.32 3.09 -15.45
N PHE A 36 5.11 2.90 -14.38
CA PHE A 36 6.40 3.60 -14.25
C PHE A 36 7.45 2.80 -13.47
N GLY A 37 7.25 1.50 -13.26
CA GLY A 37 8.28 0.64 -12.66
C GLY A 37 8.54 0.90 -11.18
N ALA A 38 7.54 1.37 -10.44
CA ALA A 38 7.65 1.45 -8.98
C ALA A 38 7.53 0.08 -8.33
N ASP A 39 8.12 -0.07 -7.14
CA ASP A 39 7.96 -1.25 -6.30
C ASP A 39 7.25 -0.87 -5.00
N TRP A 40 6.46 -1.76 -4.42
CA TRP A 40 5.66 -1.45 -3.23
C TRP A 40 5.86 -2.45 -2.08
N MET A 41 5.54 -2.05 -0.86
CA MET A 41 5.43 -2.94 0.30
C MET A 41 4.25 -2.53 1.15
N MET A 42 3.73 -3.48 1.92
CA MET A 42 2.57 -3.29 2.79
C MET A 42 2.93 -3.68 4.20
N PHE A 43 2.58 -2.83 5.16
CA PHE A 43 2.87 -3.04 6.57
C PHE A 43 1.61 -2.92 7.40
N HIS A 44 1.44 -3.83 8.35
CA HIS A 44 0.52 -3.69 9.46
C HIS A 44 1.32 -3.17 10.65
N VAL A 45 1.06 -1.94 11.05
CA VAL A 45 1.82 -1.26 12.11
C VAL A 45 0.97 -1.20 13.37
N THR A 46 1.54 -1.69 14.46
CA THR A 46 0.95 -1.56 15.79
C THR A 46 1.76 -0.55 16.61
N LEU A 47 1.12 0.55 17.01
CA LEU A 47 1.69 1.58 17.86
C LEU A 47 0.84 1.74 19.12
N GLY A 48 1.32 1.19 20.24
CA GLY A 48 0.56 1.14 21.49
C GLY A 48 -0.74 0.34 21.34
N ARG A 49 -1.89 1.03 21.40
CA ARG A 49 -3.23 0.43 21.19
C ARG A 49 -3.80 0.68 19.79
N ASN A 50 -3.10 1.46 18.96
CA ASN A 50 -3.57 1.82 17.63
C ASN A 50 -2.97 0.87 16.58
N HIS A 51 -3.81 0.48 15.63
CA HIS A 51 -3.44 -0.35 14.49
C HIS A 51 -3.71 0.44 13.22
N PHE A 52 -2.72 0.56 12.35
CA PHE A 52 -2.86 1.18 11.05
C PHE A 52 -2.05 0.43 10.01
N TYR A 53 -2.35 0.68 8.75
CA TYR A 53 -1.67 0.07 7.63
C TYR A 53 -0.87 1.13 6.87
N LYS A 54 0.33 0.76 6.43
CA LYS A 54 1.19 1.58 5.59
C LYS A 54 1.44 0.89 4.26
N LEU A 55 1.23 1.61 3.17
CA LEU A 55 1.73 1.27 1.84
C LEU A 55 2.89 2.17 1.51
N LEU A 56 4.00 1.55 1.15
CA LEU A 56 5.22 2.24 0.79
C LEU A 56 5.55 1.92 -0.65
N PHE A 57 5.85 2.95 -1.45
CA PHE A 57 6.20 2.83 -2.84
C PHE A 57 7.59 3.43 -3.07
N SER A 58 8.50 2.64 -3.63
CA SER A 58 9.83 3.06 -4.05
C SER A 58 9.92 3.17 -5.58
N GLY A 59 10.92 3.91 -6.08
CA GLY A 59 11.08 4.18 -7.52
C GLY A 59 10.59 5.58 -7.90
N PRO A 60 10.16 5.82 -9.15
CA PRO A 60 9.85 7.15 -9.68
C PRO A 60 8.47 7.67 -9.22
N VAL A 61 8.25 7.69 -7.91
CA VAL A 61 7.00 8.10 -7.22
C VAL A 61 7.24 9.05 -6.05
N GLY A 62 8.50 9.38 -5.76
CA GLY A 62 8.88 10.34 -4.72
C GLY A 62 8.72 11.81 -5.17
N ASP A 63 9.27 12.73 -4.38
CA ASP A 63 9.09 14.18 -4.57
C ASP A 63 9.57 14.73 -5.93
N LEU A 64 10.50 14.02 -6.59
CA LEU A 64 10.98 14.37 -7.92
C LEU A 64 9.97 14.01 -9.04
N HIS A 65 8.93 13.24 -8.72
CA HIS A 65 7.91 12.77 -9.66
C HIS A 65 6.49 13.05 -9.14
N PRO A 66 6.11 14.33 -8.93
CA PRO A 66 4.84 14.69 -8.30
C PRO A 66 3.62 14.22 -9.09
N LEU A 67 3.73 14.11 -10.42
CA LEU A 67 2.66 13.58 -11.27
C LEU A 67 2.42 12.08 -11.01
N ASN A 68 3.48 11.29 -10.86
CA ASN A 68 3.36 9.86 -10.59
C ASN A 68 2.82 9.64 -9.17
N ARG A 69 3.29 10.44 -8.21
CA ARG A 69 2.74 10.47 -6.84
C ARG A 69 1.22 10.70 -6.85
N LYS A 70 0.77 11.72 -7.61
CA LYS A 70 -0.66 12.04 -7.75
C LYS A 70 -1.44 10.87 -8.37
N LYS A 71 -0.92 10.24 -9.42
CA LYS A 71 -1.56 9.07 -10.05
C LYS A 71 -1.72 7.89 -9.08
N VAL A 72 -0.71 7.60 -8.26
CA VAL A 72 -0.80 6.53 -7.24
C VAL A 72 -1.87 6.87 -6.22
N GLN A 73 -1.90 8.11 -5.74
CA GLN A 73 -2.91 8.56 -4.78
C GLN A 73 -4.32 8.49 -5.37
N GLU A 74 -4.53 8.99 -6.59
CA GLU A 74 -5.82 8.91 -7.28
C GLU A 74 -6.26 7.47 -7.52
N LYS A 75 -5.33 6.57 -7.86
CA LYS A 75 -5.64 5.14 -8.02
C LYS A 75 -6.05 4.53 -6.69
N PHE A 76 -5.29 4.75 -5.63
CA PHE A 76 -5.62 4.28 -4.28
C PHE A 76 -6.99 4.82 -3.86
N ASP A 77 -7.22 6.11 -4.06
CA ASP A 77 -8.46 6.77 -3.69
C ASP A 77 -9.65 6.24 -4.50
N SER A 78 -9.49 5.94 -5.79
CA SER A 78 -10.57 5.33 -6.57
C SER A 78 -10.97 3.96 -6.05
N LEU A 79 -10.01 3.17 -5.55
CA LEU A 79 -10.24 1.82 -5.04
C LEU A 79 -10.87 1.84 -3.64
N GLN A 80 -10.49 2.80 -2.79
CA GLN A 80 -11.03 2.89 -1.43
C GLN A 80 -12.53 3.25 -1.39
N HIS A 81 -13.05 3.88 -2.46
CA HIS A 81 -14.45 4.25 -2.59
C HIS A 81 -15.32 3.10 -3.15
N LEU A 82 -14.72 2.00 -3.61
CA LEU A 82 -15.46 0.82 -4.03
C LEU A 82 -16.08 0.12 -2.82
N SER A 83 -17.21 -0.53 -3.04
CA SER A 83 -17.72 -1.49 -2.03
C SER A 83 -16.75 -2.66 -1.87
N LEU A 84 -16.81 -3.34 -0.72
CA LEU A 84 -15.96 -4.51 -0.46
C LEU A 84 -16.07 -5.56 -1.56
N ASP A 85 -17.29 -5.89 -1.99
CA ASP A 85 -17.53 -6.91 -3.01
C ASP A 85 -16.93 -6.51 -4.37
N GLU A 86 -17.06 -5.24 -4.75
CA GLU A 86 -16.48 -4.71 -5.99
C GLU A 86 -14.94 -4.70 -5.94
N LEU A 87 -14.36 -4.29 -4.81
CA LEU A 87 -12.92 -4.29 -4.60
C LEU A 87 -12.37 -5.72 -4.71
N MET A 88 -12.99 -6.67 -4.02
CA MET A 88 -12.54 -8.07 -4.00
C MET A 88 -12.76 -8.76 -5.35
N LYS A 89 -13.83 -8.42 -6.07
CA LYS A 89 -14.05 -8.89 -7.44
C LYS A 89 -12.95 -8.37 -8.36
N THR A 90 -12.67 -7.07 -8.33
CA THR A 90 -11.61 -6.43 -9.12
C THR A 90 -10.26 -7.05 -8.83
N TYR A 91 -9.94 -7.27 -7.54
CA TYR A 91 -8.71 -7.92 -7.12
C TYR A 91 -8.56 -9.32 -7.71
N ARG A 92 -9.59 -10.18 -7.61
CA ARG A 92 -9.57 -11.54 -8.16
C ARG A 92 -9.47 -11.59 -9.69
N GLU A 93 -10.04 -10.61 -10.38
CA GLU A 93 -9.96 -10.50 -11.82
C GLU A 93 -8.55 -10.07 -12.29
N GLU A 94 -7.94 -9.09 -11.61
CA GLU A 94 -6.58 -8.63 -11.90
C GLU A 94 -5.52 -9.67 -11.51
N GLU A 95 -5.70 -10.37 -10.38
CA GLU A 95 -4.79 -11.41 -9.88
C GLU A 95 -4.60 -12.57 -10.89
N ARG A 96 -5.60 -12.82 -11.73
CA ARG A 96 -5.53 -13.86 -12.77
C ARG A 96 -4.75 -13.42 -14.01
N LYS A 97 -4.42 -12.13 -14.15
CA LYS A 97 -3.72 -11.63 -15.33
C LYS A 97 -2.23 -11.95 -15.27
N PRO A 98 -1.59 -12.25 -16.41
CA PRO A 98 -0.16 -12.48 -16.45
C PRO A 98 0.60 -11.20 -16.03
N GLY A 99 1.56 -11.36 -15.13
CA GLY A 99 2.39 -10.25 -14.63
C GLY A 99 1.88 -9.59 -13.34
N PHE A 100 0.72 -9.97 -12.83
CA PHE A 100 0.26 -9.51 -11.51
C PHE A 100 1.15 -10.10 -10.41
N ARG A 101 1.70 -9.24 -9.55
CA ARG A 101 2.50 -9.65 -8.39
C ARG A 101 1.66 -9.49 -7.12
N VAL A 102 1.58 -10.54 -6.32
CA VAL A 102 0.99 -10.49 -4.98
C VAL A 102 2.12 -10.26 -3.98
N LYS A 103 2.00 -9.22 -3.16
CA LYS A 103 2.84 -9.02 -1.98
C LYS A 103 2.03 -9.29 -0.72
N GLU A 104 2.69 -9.81 0.30
CA GLU A 104 2.10 -10.05 1.61
C GLU A 104 2.23 -8.82 2.51
N ILE A 105 1.35 -8.71 3.50
CA ILE A 105 1.41 -7.68 4.53
C ILE A 105 2.42 -8.10 5.58
N ARG A 106 3.44 -7.29 5.82
CA ARG A 106 4.42 -7.51 6.87
C ARG A 106 3.95 -6.89 8.19
N GLU A 107 4.01 -7.64 9.28
CA GLU A 107 3.69 -7.10 10.59
C GLU A 107 4.91 -6.39 11.18
N LEU A 108 4.69 -5.18 11.70
CA LEU A 108 5.72 -4.39 12.37
C LEU A 108 5.17 -3.81 13.67
N LYS A 109 5.81 -4.16 14.78
CA LYS A 109 5.51 -3.58 16.11
C LYS A 109 6.53 -2.47 16.35
N GLU A 110 6.07 -1.23 16.34
CA GLU A 110 6.89 -0.10 16.75
C GLU A 110 6.68 0.14 18.25
N GLU A 111 7.74 -0.07 19.02
CA GLU A 111 7.87 0.58 20.32
C GLU A 111 8.29 2.04 20.05
N TYR A 112 7.67 3.01 20.72
CA TYR A 112 7.86 4.45 20.50
C TYR A 112 9.34 4.85 20.33
N ASP A 113 9.81 4.92 19.10
CA ASP A 113 11.12 5.48 18.77
C ASP A 113 10.87 6.67 17.84
N LEU A 114 10.65 7.84 18.46
CA LEU A 114 10.15 9.07 17.83
C LEU A 114 11.10 9.69 16.78
N TRP A 115 12.19 9.01 16.42
CA TRP A 115 13.31 9.61 15.67
C TRP A 115 13.77 8.82 14.43
N GLU A 116 13.37 7.56 14.23
CA GLU A 116 13.80 6.78 13.05
C GLU A 116 12.62 6.21 12.26
N ASP A 117 12.52 6.63 11.01
CA ASP A 117 11.55 6.11 10.05
C ASP A 117 12.04 4.75 9.51
N ARG A 118 11.97 3.71 10.35
CA ARG A 118 12.55 2.37 10.11
C ARG A 118 11.90 1.60 8.96
N PHE A 119 10.76 2.07 8.45
CA PHE A 119 10.07 1.38 7.37
C PHE A 119 10.87 1.32 6.06
N TRP A 120 11.59 2.40 5.74
CA TRP A 120 12.43 2.46 4.55
C TRP A 120 13.69 1.58 4.62
N THR A 121 14.07 1.08 5.81
CA THR A 121 15.20 0.14 5.92
C THR A 121 14.85 -1.28 5.46
N TYR A 122 13.56 -1.60 5.33
CA TYR A 122 13.09 -2.90 4.84
C TYR A 122 12.94 -2.97 3.32
N PHE A 123 13.17 -1.85 2.61
CA PHE A 123 13.09 -1.72 1.17
C PHE A 123 14.42 -2.01 0.46
#